data_AF-A0AAN8GC62-F1
#
_entry.id   AF-A0AAN8GC62-F1
#
_cell.length_a   1.000
_cell.length_b   1.000
_cell.length_c   1.000
_cell.angle_alpha   90.00
_cell.angle_beta   90.00
_cell.angle_gamma   90.00
#
_symmetry.space_group_name_H-M   'P 1'
#
loop_
_entity.id
_entity.type
_entity.pdbx_description
1 polymer ?
#
loop_
_entity_poly.entity_id
_entity_poly.type
_entity_poly.pdbx_seq_one_letter_code
_entity_poly.pdbx_strand_id
1 'polypeptide(L)'
;MLLLMTYCGYLIQHYPIFQMIWPTMERRLKGSHPCVSHTANYTFRYVTVIMSFFFAYTIPNLEEIIPIIGVTTGMLLAFVFPALLESVTFWEKWRKRVSTTAHNSHFTRFILEHTRAFTRKGLVSMIGAVDAWINLVKALVGVGVFALPVAFKKSGLW
;
A
#
# COMPACT_ATOMS: atom_id res chain seq x y z
N MET A 1 32.41 -5.11 2.04
CA MET A 1 31.44 -6.01 1.36
C MET A 1 30.00 -5.52 1.52
N LEU A 2 29.49 -5.33 2.74
CA LEU A 2 28.11 -4.86 2.97
C LEU A 2 27.80 -3.52 2.30
N LEU A 3 28.69 -2.53 2.40
CA LEU A 3 28.52 -1.21 1.76
C LEU A 3 28.31 -1.27 0.24
N LEU A 4 29.03 -2.17 -0.45
CA LEU A 4 28.91 -2.33 -1.90
C LEU A 4 27.53 -2.91 -2.27
N MET A 5 27.08 -3.91 -1.49
CA MET A 5 25.78 -4.53 -1.70
C MET A 5 24.63 -3.59 -1.40
N THR A 6 24.71 -2.82 -0.30
CA THR A 6 23.68 -1.83 0.06
C THR A 6 23.64 -0.68 -0.95
N TYR A 7 24.79 -0.24 -1.46
CA TYR A 7 24.86 0.79 -2.50
C TYR A 7 24.21 0.32 -3.80
N CYS A 8 24.56 -0.88 -4.28
CA CYS A 8 23.97 -1.45 -5.50
C CYS A 8 22.48 -1.75 -5.32
N GLY A 9 22.09 -2.31 -4.17
CA GLY A 9 20.70 -2.61 -3.84
C GLY A 9 19.81 -1.37 -3.79
N TYR A 10 20.31 -0.27 -3.20
CA TYR A 10 19.57 1.00 -3.16
C TYR A 10 19.28 1.55 -4.55
N LEU A 11 20.26 1.53 -5.45
CA LEU A 11 20.10 1.97 -6.84
C LEU A 11 19.04 1.14 -7.59
N ILE A 12 19.06 -0.18 -7.40
CA ILE A 12 18.12 -1.10 -8.06
C ILE A 12 16.70 -0.92 -7.51
N GLN A 13 16.53 -0.77 -6.19
CA GLN A 13 15.22 -0.64 -5.55
C GLN A 13 14.51 0.67 -5.89
N HIS A 14 15.26 1.75 -6.12
CA HIS A 14 14.69 3.05 -6.48
C HIS A 14 14.12 3.09 -7.92
N TYR A 15 14.64 2.25 -8.83
CA TYR A 15 14.21 2.20 -10.22
C TYR A 15 12.71 1.86 -10.41
N PRO A 16 12.15 0.77 -9.85
CA PRO A 16 10.73 0.44 -10.02
C PRO A 16 9.80 1.47 -9.38
N ILE A 17 10.21 2.09 -8.25
CA ILE A 17 9.45 3.16 -7.59
C ILE A 17 9.29 4.34 -8.55
N PHE A 18 10.39 4.74 -9.20
CA PHE A 18 10.36 5.82 -10.19
C PHE A 18 9.52 5.47 -11.43
N GLN A 19 9.57 4.21 -11.89
CA GLN A 19 8.77 3.76 -13.02
C GLN A 19 7.26 3.75 -12.73
N MET A 20 6.85 3.46 -11.49
CA MET A 20 5.44 3.45 -11.10
C MET A 20 4.88 4.86 -10.83
N ILE A 21 5.70 5.77 -10.29
CA ILE A 21 5.26 7.14 -9.98
C ILE A 21 5.10 8.00 -11.25
N TRP A 22 5.97 7.79 -12.24
CA TRP A 22 6.03 8.57 -13.47
C TRP A 22 4.70 8.66 -14.24
N PRO A 23 4.00 7.55 -14.59
CA PRO A 23 2.75 7.63 -15.33
C PRO A 23 1.61 8.29 -14.53
N THR A 24 1.68 8.28 -13.20
CA THR A 24 0.68 8.93 -12.34
C THR A 24 0.85 10.45 -12.38
N MET A 25 2.09 10.92 -12.34
CA MET A 25 2.41 12.33 -12.51
C MET A 25 2.12 12.83 -13.93
N GLU A 26 2.48 12.08 -14.95
CA GLU A 26 2.28 12.50 -16.33
C GLU A 26 0.79 12.71 -16.62
N ARG A 27 -0.08 11.86 -16.07
CA ARG A 27 -1.54 12.05 -16.13
C ARG A 27 -2.02 13.33 -15.45
N ARG A 28 -1.36 13.78 -14.38
CA ARG A 28 -1.66 15.05 -13.68
C ARG A 28 -1.13 16.27 -14.44
N LEU A 29 -0.08 16.10 -15.25
CA LEU A 29 0.58 17.18 -15.99
C LEU A 29 0.15 17.30 -17.47
N LYS A 30 -0.81 16.48 -17.92
CA LYS A 30 -1.32 16.42 -19.32
C LYS A 30 -1.91 17.72 -19.90
N GLY A 31 -1.81 18.85 -19.20
CA GLY A 31 -2.22 20.17 -19.68
C GLY A 31 -1.11 21.23 -19.70
N SER A 32 0.16 20.89 -19.45
CA SER A 32 1.24 21.88 -19.28
C SER A 32 2.43 21.67 -20.22
N HIS A 33 3.21 22.75 -20.44
CA HIS A 33 4.30 22.86 -21.42
C HIS A 33 5.36 21.73 -21.28
N PRO A 34 6.02 21.30 -22.37
CA PRO A 34 7.02 20.22 -22.36
C PRO A 34 8.19 20.45 -21.39
N CYS A 35 8.49 21.70 -21.07
CA CYS A 35 9.50 22.08 -20.07
C CYS A 35 9.13 21.60 -18.66
N VAL A 36 7.85 21.67 -18.27
CA VAL A 36 7.37 21.29 -16.93
C VAL A 36 7.48 19.78 -16.72
N SER A 37 7.24 18.97 -17.76
CA SER A 37 7.44 17.51 -17.70
C SER A 37 8.90 17.12 -17.49
N HIS A 38 9.83 17.83 -18.15
CA HIS A 38 11.26 17.64 -17.92
C HIS A 38 11.68 18.07 -16.50
N THR A 39 11.27 19.25 -16.03
CA THR A 39 11.60 19.72 -14.68
C THR A 39 11.03 18.81 -13.59
N ALA A 40 9.83 18.28 -13.80
CA ALA A 40 9.19 17.29 -12.94
C ALA A 40 10.05 16.02 -12.76
N ASN A 41 10.59 15.46 -13.85
CA ASN A 41 11.49 14.29 -13.78
C ASN A 41 12.69 14.51 -12.86
N TYR A 42 13.37 15.64 -13.02
CA TYR A 42 14.55 15.96 -12.22
C TYR A 42 14.17 16.23 -10.76
N THR A 43 13.11 17.01 -10.54
CA THR A 43 12.65 17.37 -9.19
C THR A 43 12.29 16.13 -8.39
N PHE A 44 11.60 15.16 -8.97
CA PHE A 44 11.23 13.93 -8.25
C PHE A 44 12.43 13.09 -7.86
N ARG A 45 13.46 13.01 -8.71
CA ARG A 45 14.71 12.30 -8.37
C ARG A 45 15.43 12.96 -7.20
N TYR A 46 15.52 14.28 -7.19
CA TYR A 46 16.16 15.01 -6.09
C TYR A 46 15.37 14.92 -4.80
N VAL A 47 14.04 15.03 -4.85
CA VAL A 47 13.17 14.95 -3.67
C VAL A 47 13.30 13.61 -2.97
N THR A 48 13.29 12.49 -3.68
CA THR A 48 13.40 11.16 -3.05
C THR A 48 14.75 10.97 -2.36
N VAL A 49 15.84 11.45 -2.96
CA VAL A 49 17.18 11.37 -2.37
C VAL A 49 17.31 12.28 -1.15
N ILE A 50 16.82 13.52 -1.23
CA ILE A 50 16.84 14.48 -0.10
C ILE A 50 16.02 13.94 1.09
N MET A 51 14.87 13.34 0.82
CA MET A 51 14.07 12.69 1.88
C MET A 51 14.85 11.55 2.56
N SER A 52 15.57 10.71 1.81
CA SER A 52 16.42 9.67 2.39
C SER A 52 17.54 10.24 3.27
N PHE A 53 18.17 11.34 2.85
CA PHE A 53 19.18 12.03 3.66
C PHE A 53 18.59 12.63 4.94
N PHE A 54 17.38 13.17 4.87
CA PHE A 54 16.68 13.68 6.04
C PHE A 54 16.40 12.58 7.07
N PHE A 55 15.96 11.40 6.61
CA PHE A 55 15.79 10.23 7.47
C PHE A 55 17.10 9.74 8.08
N ALA A 56 18.18 9.73 7.31
CA ALA A 56 19.51 9.37 7.81
C ALA A 56 20.02 10.35 8.88
N TYR A 57 19.71 11.64 8.75
CA TYR A 57 20.07 12.65 9.75
C TYR A 57 19.27 12.49 11.06
N THR A 58 17.98 12.15 10.94
CA THR A 58 17.07 12.04 12.10
C THR A 58 17.34 10.78 12.93
N ILE A 59 17.96 9.75 12.34
CA ILE A 59 18.06 8.41 12.92
C ILE A 59 19.53 7.97 12.99
N PRO A 60 20.19 8.17 14.15
CA PRO A 60 21.55 7.67 14.38
C PRO A 60 21.62 6.16 14.69
N ASN A 61 20.54 5.53 15.21
CA ASN A 61 20.50 4.07 15.45
C ASN A 61 19.43 3.36 14.62
N LEU A 62 19.86 2.58 13.63
CA LEU A 62 18.98 1.90 12.67
C LEU A 62 18.34 0.61 13.21
N GLU A 63 18.97 -0.03 14.20
CA GLU A 63 18.56 -1.35 14.72
C GLU A 63 17.14 -1.36 15.30
N GLU A 64 16.73 -0.27 15.94
CA GLU A 64 15.41 -0.19 16.57
C GLU A 64 14.29 0.14 15.56
N ILE A 65 14.64 0.76 14.44
CA ILE A 65 13.67 1.27 13.46
C ILE A 65 13.38 0.27 12.34
N ILE A 66 14.38 -0.51 11.92
CA ILE A 66 14.21 -1.54 10.88
C ILE A 66 13.06 -2.52 11.21
N PRO A 67 12.93 -3.06 12.44
CA PRO A 67 11.84 -3.98 12.78
C PRO A 67 10.47 -3.30 12.80
N ILE A 68 10.40 -2.04 13.25
CA ILE A 68 9.14 -1.30 13.33
C ILE A 68 8.59 -1.09 11.91
N ILE A 69 9.40 -0.55 11.00
CA ILE A 69 8.98 -0.30 9.61
C ILE A 69 8.68 -1.62 8.89
N GLY A 70 9.43 -2.68 9.20
CA GLY A 70 9.24 -4.02 8.63
C GLY A 70 7.91 -4.66 9.04
N VAL A 71 7.58 -4.65 10.34
CA VAL A 71 6.31 -5.21 10.84
C VAL A 71 5.13 -4.38 10.36
N THR A 72 5.22 -3.05 10.36
CA THR A 72 4.12 -2.19 9.92
C THR A 72 3.81 -2.38 8.44
N THR A 73 4.85 -2.36 7.59
CA THR A 73 4.70 -2.47 6.14
C THR A 73 4.38 -3.90 5.72
N GLY A 74 5.00 -4.90 6.36
CA GLY A 74 4.73 -6.32 6.13
C GLY A 74 3.30 -6.72 6.49
N MET A 75 2.77 -6.20 7.61
CA MET A 75 1.38 -6.43 7.99
C MET A 75 0.41 -5.77 7.02
N LEU A 76 0.67 -4.52 6.61
CA LEU A 76 -0.13 -3.83 5.60
C LEU A 76 -0.12 -4.57 4.26
N LEU A 77 1.03 -5.00 3.74
CA LEU A 77 1.12 -5.76 2.49
C LEU A 77 0.40 -7.11 2.58
N ALA A 78 0.57 -7.83 3.70
CA ALA A 78 -0.06 -9.13 3.92
C ALA A 78 -1.59 -9.06 3.97
N PHE A 79 -2.19 -7.93 4.37
CA PHE A 79 -3.64 -7.74 4.36
C PHE A 79 -4.16 -7.04 3.10
N VAL A 80 -3.46 -6.01 2.61
CA VAL A 80 -3.87 -5.22 1.46
C VAL A 80 -3.81 -6.04 0.18
N PHE A 81 -2.77 -6.84 -0.02
CA PHE A 81 -2.61 -7.63 -1.24
C PHE A 81 -3.73 -8.67 -1.44
N PRO A 82 -4.07 -9.55 -0.48
CA PRO A 82 -5.19 -10.48 -0.65
C PRO A 82 -6.55 -9.77 -0.75
N ALA A 83 -6.78 -8.68 -0.01
CA ALA A 83 -8.03 -7.93 -0.10
C ALA A 83 -8.23 -7.27 -1.49
N LEU A 84 -7.16 -6.72 -2.07
CA LEU A 84 -7.19 -6.16 -3.42
C LEU A 84 -7.43 -7.25 -4.48
N LEU A 85 -6.77 -8.40 -4.36
CA LEU A 85 -6.95 -9.51 -5.29
C LEU A 85 -8.38 -10.08 -5.23
N GLU A 86 -8.97 -10.22 -4.05
CA GLU A 86 -10.37 -10.62 -3.89
C GLU A 86 -11.32 -9.59 -4.53
N SER A 87 -11.09 -8.29 -4.29
CA SER A 87 -11.91 -7.23 -4.89
C SER A 87 -11.82 -7.20 -6.41
N VAL A 88 -10.64 -7.36 -7.00
CA VAL A 88 -10.43 -7.33 -8.46
C VAL A 88 -10.99 -8.59 -9.13
N THR A 89 -10.78 -9.77 -8.54
CA THR A 89 -11.26 -11.04 -9.11
C THR A 89 -12.79 -11.17 -9.09
N PHE A 90 -13.47 -10.61 -8.09
CA PHE A 90 -14.94 -10.62 -8.04
C PHE A 90 -15.60 -9.57 -8.95
N TRP A 91 -14.86 -8.59 -9.46
CA TRP A 91 -15.36 -7.51 -10.31
C TRP A 91 -15.97 -8.02 -11.63
N GLU A 92 -15.32 -9.00 -12.27
CA GLU A 92 -15.83 -9.58 -13.52
C GLU A 92 -17.10 -10.42 -13.32
N LYS A 93 -17.19 -11.16 -12.20
CA LYS A 93 -18.38 -11.96 -11.88
C LYS A 93 -19.60 -11.09 -11.57
N TRP A 94 -19.41 -9.95 -10.91
CA TRP A 94 -20.47 -8.98 -10.69
C TRP A 94 -20.95 -8.34 -12.00
N ARG A 95 -20.01 -7.91 -12.86
CA ARG A 95 -20.32 -7.30 -14.17
C ARG A 95 -21.14 -8.22 -15.09
N LYS A 96 -20.81 -9.51 -15.14
CA LYS A 96 -21.54 -10.48 -15.98
C LYS A 96 -22.95 -10.80 -15.45
N ARG A 97 -23.16 -10.84 -14.13
CA ARG A 97 -24.47 -11.13 -13.52
C ARG A 97 -25.53 -10.03 -13.74
N VAL A 98 -25.14 -8.77 -13.86
CA VAL A 98 -26.06 -7.66 -14.17
C VAL A 98 -26.66 -7.78 -15.58
N SER A 99 -25.92 -8.28 -16.55
CA SER A 99 -26.40 -8.39 -17.95
C SER A 99 -27.37 -9.56 -18.18
N THR A 100 -27.23 -10.65 -17.42
CA THR A 100 -28.03 -11.88 -17.61
C THR A 100 -29.29 -11.95 -16.74
N THR A 101 -29.45 -11.04 -15.78
CA THR A 101 -30.60 -10.99 -14.83
C THR A 101 -31.84 -10.29 -15.42
N ALA A 102 -32.03 -10.36 -16.75
CA ALA A 102 -33.23 -9.88 -17.42
C ALA A 102 -34.17 -11.02 -17.90
N HIS A 103 -33.80 -12.31 -17.78
CA HIS A 103 -34.50 -13.37 -18.54
C HIS A 103 -35.37 -14.40 -17.78
N ASN A 104 -35.18 -14.83 -16.52
CA ASN A 104 -36.05 -15.93 -16.02
C ASN A 104 -36.23 -16.06 -14.50
N SER A 105 -37.48 -16.25 -14.06
CA SER A 105 -37.98 -15.97 -12.71
C SER A 105 -38.01 -17.14 -11.72
N HIS A 106 -37.59 -18.35 -12.11
CA HIS A 106 -37.56 -19.51 -11.20
C HIS A 106 -36.14 -19.86 -10.69
N PHE A 107 -35.10 -19.59 -11.48
CA PHE A 107 -33.70 -19.83 -11.12
C PHE A 107 -33.11 -18.74 -10.21
N THR A 108 -33.73 -17.56 -10.22
CA THR A 108 -33.32 -16.39 -9.42
C THR A 108 -33.39 -16.64 -7.94
N ARG A 109 -34.35 -17.42 -7.43
CA ARG A 109 -34.48 -17.70 -5.98
C ARG A 109 -33.37 -18.61 -5.43
N PHE A 110 -32.98 -19.63 -6.20
CA PHE A 110 -31.86 -20.51 -5.85
C PHE A 110 -30.51 -19.78 -5.93
N ILE A 111 -30.33 -18.93 -6.96
CA ILE A 111 -29.16 -18.05 -7.07
C ILE A 111 -29.19 -16.95 -5.99
N LEU A 112 -30.35 -16.49 -5.52
CA LEU A 112 -30.46 -15.48 -4.46
C LEU A 112 -29.99 -16.01 -3.11
N GLU A 113 -30.25 -17.27 -2.77
CA GLU A 113 -29.73 -17.87 -1.54
C GLU A 113 -28.21 -18.09 -1.61
N HIS A 114 -27.71 -18.59 -2.74
CA HIS A 114 -26.27 -18.80 -2.94
C HIS A 114 -25.51 -17.46 -3.04
N THR A 115 -26.12 -16.44 -3.65
CA THR A 115 -25.59 -15.07 -3.69
C THR A 115 -25.72 -14.38 -2.34
N ARG A 116 -26.74 -14.66 -1.52
CA ARG A 116 -26.82 -14.17 -0.13
C ARG A 116 -25.77 -14.81 0.76
N ALA A 117 -25.45 -16.09 0.60
CA ALA A 117 -24.34 -16.72 1.32
C ALA A 117 -22.98 -16.15 0.89
N PHE A 118 -22.84 -15.82 -0.39
CA PHE A 118 -21.64 -15.22 -0.97
C PHE A 118 -21.48 -13.72 -0.63
N THR A 119 -22.56 -12.94 -0.70
CA THR A 119 -22.65 -11.56 -0.19
C THR A 119 -22.47 -11.55 1.32
N ARG A 120 -23.00 -12.52 2.08
CA ARG A 120 -22.74 -12.62 3.52
C ARG A 120 -21.26 -12.92 3.78
N LYS A 121 -20.58 -13.75 2.99
CA LYS A 121 -19.12 -13.94 3.08
C LYS A 121 -18.33 -12.70 2.65
N GLY A 122 -18.73 -11.98 1.60
CA GLY A 122 -18.09 -10.73 1.18
C GLY A 122 -18.38 -9.54 2.12
N LEU A 123 -19.55 -9.52 2.76
CA LEU A 123 -19.98 -8.52 3.74
C LEU A 123 -19.40 -8.84 5.12
N VAL A 124 -19.28 -10.11 5.51
CA VAL A 124 -18.55 -10.55 6.71
C VAL A 124 -17.04 -10.46 6.50
N SER A 125 -16.54 -10.67 5.27
CA SER A 125 -15.15 -10.36 4.89
C SER A 125 -14.92 -8.86 4.91
N MET A 126 -15.85 -8.03 4.42
CA MET A 126 -15.72 -6.58 4.57
C MET A 126 -15.81 -6.14 6.03
N ILE A 127 -16.81 -6.56 6.80
CA ILE A 127 -16.98 -6.21 8.22
C ILE A 127 -15.78 -6.71 9.04
N GLY A 128 -15.38 -7.96 8.83
CA GLY A 128 -14.18 -8.54 9.43
C GLY A 128 -12.89 -7.91 8.92
N ALA A 129 -12.83 -7.41 7.69
CA ALA A 129 -11.71 -6.66 7.16
C ALA A 129 -11.67 -5.26 7.74
N VAL A 130 -12.80 -4.60 8.00
CA VAL A 130 -12.86 -3.31 8.68
C VAL A 130 -12.47 -3.49 10.16
N ASP A 131 -12.95 -4.54 10.82
CA ASP A 131 -12.57 -4.87 12.20
C ASP A 131 -11.10 -5.28 12.31
N ALA A 132 -10.60 -6.07 11.36
CA ALA A 132 -9.18 -6.38 11.23
C ALA A 132 -8.37 -5.13 10.91
N TRP A 133 -8.87 -4.22 10.05
CA TRP A 133 -8.24 -2.93 9.77
C TRP A 133 -8.20 -2.05 11.01
N ILE A 134 -9.28 -1.99 11.78
CA ILE A 134 -9.38 -1.19 13.01
C ILE A 134 -8.45 -1.77 14.08
N ASN A 135 -8.40 -3.08 14.24
CA ASN A 135 -7.48 -3.74 15.16
C ASN A 135 -6.03 -3.65 14.68
N LEU A 136 -5.79 -3.64 13.37
CA LEU A 136 -4.49 -3.42 12.74
C LEU A 136 -4.04 -1.97 12.91
N VAL A 137 -4.91 -0.98 12.72
CA VAL A 137 -4.61 0.43 13.01
C VAL A 137 -4.34 0.63 14.50
N LYS A 138 -5.11 0.00 15.39
CA LYS A 138 -4.84 0.01 16.84
C LYS A 138 -3.48 -0.62 17.16
N ALA A 139 -3.12 -1.73 16.52
CA ALA A 139 -1.82 -2.39 16.68
C ALA A 139 -0.66 -1.56 16.09
N LEU A 140 -0.83 -0.95 14.92
CA LEU A 140 0.16 -0.09 14.26
C LEU A 140 0.42 1.19 15.05
N VAL A 141 -0.62 1.82 15.59
CA VAL A 141 -0.48 3.01 16.44
C VAL A 141 0.20 2.62 17.76
N GLY A 142 -0.12 1.45 18.33
CA GLY A 142 0.50 0.94 19.56
C GLY A 142 1.98 0.57 19.42
N VAL A 143 2.34 -0.22 18.40
CA VAL A 143 3.70 -0.73 18.18
C VAL A 143 4.58 0.28 17.42
N GLY A 144 4.00 1.09 16.54
CA GLY A 144 4.74 2.06 15.73
C GLY A 144 4.89 3.43 16.39
N VAL A 145 3.77 4.13 16.60
CA VAL A 145 3.78 5.55 17.01
C VAL A 145 4.20 5.74 18.46
N PHE A 146 3.82 4.84 19.37
CA PHE A 146 4.22 4.92 20.79
C PHE A 146 5.58 4.30 21.10
N ALA A 147 6.12 3.42 20.24
CA ALA A 147 7.48 2.92 20.39
C ALA A 147 8.53 3.89 19.83
N LEU A 148 8.14 4.73 18.86
CA LEU A 148 9.02 5.71 18.22
C LEU A 148 9.73 6.66 19.20
N PRO A 149 9.07 7.25 20.22
CA PRO A 149 9.72 8.12 21.20
C PRO A 149 10.69 7.36 22.11
N VAL A 150 10.36 6.10 22.44
CA VAL A 150 11.22 5.23 23.26
C VAL A 150 12.46 4.82 22.45
N ALA A 151 12.28 4.55 21.16
CA ALA A 151 13.38 4.29 20.23
C ALA A 151 14.24 5.55 20.01
N PHE A 152 13.64 6.74 19.91
CA PHE A 152 14.40 7.98 19.84
C PHE A 152 15.21 8.27 21.11
N LYS A 153 14.72 7.86 22.29
CA LYS A 153 15.45 8.00 23.55
C LYS A 153 16.62 7.01 23.66
N LYS A 154 16.47 5.79 23.14
CA LYS A 154 17.54 4.78 23.14
C LYS A 154 18.53 4.94 21.99
N SER A 155 18.11 5.59 20.91
CA SER A 155 18.97 5.92 19.78
C SER A 155 19.95 7.08 20.03
N GLY A 156 20.09 7.57 21.27
CA GLY A 156 21.10 8.59 21.57
C GLY A 156 20.79 9.96 20.95
N LEU A 157 19.52 10.23 20.61
CA LEU A 157 19.03 11.57 20.29
C LEU A 157 18.61 12.33 21.57
N TRP A 158 19.44 12.20 22.61
CA TRP A 158 19.68 13.14 23.72
C TRP A 158 20.93 12.69 24.48
#